data_AF-A0A5K1EYN9-F1
#
_entry.id   AF-A0A5K1EYN9-F1
#
_cell.length_a   1.000
_cell.length_b   1.000
_cell.length_c   1.000
_cell.angle_alpha   90.00
_cell.angle_beta   90.00
_cell.angle_gamma   90.00
#
_symmetry.space_group_name_H-M   'P 1'
#
loop_
_entity.id
_entity.type
_entity.pdbx_description
1 polymer ?
#
loop_
_entity_poly.entity_id
_entity_poly.type
_entity_poly.pdbx_seq_one_letter_code
_entity_poly.pdbx_strand_id
1 'polypeptide(L)' 'EWIPAFRIAAPDKLGMRFSGRLTVRPCPPTASSSQPHIVIGAPVDAWWNDGWWEGVVTSIDNCGSGVQVYFP' A
#
# COMPACT_ATOMS: atom_id res chain seq x y z
N GLU A 1 -13.24 -4.91 -11.67
CA GLU A 1 -14.19 -3.94 -11.08
C GLU A 1 -13.50 -2.59 -11.06
N TRP A 2 -14.10 -1.53 -11.61
CA TRP A 2 -13.49 -0.20 -11.66
C TRP A 2 -13.83 0.57 -10.37
N ILE A 3 -12.81 0.98 -9.62
CA ILE A 3 -13.00 1.74 -8.39
C ILE A 3 -12.58 3.19 -8.67
N PRO A 4 -13.44 4.20 -8.40
CA PRO A 4 -13.06 5.60 -8.55
C PRO A 4 -11.89 5.96 -7.62
N ALA A 5 -10.80 6.50 -8.17
CA ALA A 5 -9.57 6.82 -7.42
C ALA A 5 -9.79 7.87 -6.29
N PHE A 6 -10.82 8.70 -6.41
CA PHE A 6 -11.16 9.75 -5.44
C PHE A 6 -12.09 9.29 -4.31
N ARG A 7 -12.34 7.98 -4.17
CA ARG A 7 -13.16 7.47 -3.07
C ARG A 7 -12.42 7.64 -1.74
N ILE A 8 -13.10 8.19 -0.74
CA ILE A 8 -12.60 8.20 0.65
C ILE A 8 -12.45 6.76 1.11
N ALA A 9 -11.27 6.42 1.60
CA ALA A 9 -10.98 5.09 2.10
C ALA A 9 -11.88 4.82 3.31
N ALA A 10 -12.59 3.69 3.31
CA ALA A 10 -13.40 3.29 4.45
C ALA A 10 -12.48 3.09 5.67
N PRO A 11 -12.96 3.43 6.89
CA PRO A 11 -12.25 3.06 8.10
C PRO A 11 -12.05 1.54 8.12
N ASP A 12 -10.82 1.10 8.35
CA ASP A 12 -10.55 -0.32 8.53
C ASP A 12 -10.69 -0.71 10.01
N LYS A 13 -10.96 -2.00 10.27
CA LYS A 13 -11.17 -2.53 11.63
C LYS A 13 -9.93 -2.39 12.53
N LEU A 14 -8.75 -2.24 11.94
CA LEU A 14 -7.48 -2.12 12.64
C LEU A 14 -7.11 -0.65 12.92
N GLY A 15 -7.90 0.31 12.40
CA GLY A 15 -7.64 1.75 12.54
C GLY A 15 -6.37 2.21 11.82
N MET A 16 -5.93 1.48 10.81
CA MET A 16 -4.68 1.72 10.09
C MET A 16 -4.77 2.95 9.16
N ARG A 17 -5.97 3.26 8.67
CA ARG A 17 -6.24 4.37 7.76
C ARG A 17 -6.49 5.66 8.51
N PHE A 18 -5.83 6.73 8.04
CA PHE A 18 -6.14 8.07 8.48
C PHE A 18 -7.50 8.50 7.92
N SER A 19 -8.41 8.94 8.80
CA SER A 19 -9.76 9.35 8.40
C SER A 19 -9.74 10.48 7.37
N GLY A 20 -10.59 10.39 6.36
CA GLY A 20 -10.71 11.40 5.30
C GLY A 20 -9.67 11.29 4.18
N ARG A 21 -8.82 10.25 4.19
CA ARG A 21 -7.86 10.01 3.12
C ARG A 21 -8.49 9.30 1.92
N LEU A 22 -7.96 9.58 0.72
CA LEU A 22 -8.36 8.87 -0.50
C LEU A 22 -7.81 7.43 -0.52
N THR A 23 -8.50 6.55 -1.23
CA THR A 23 -8.14 5.13 -1.37
C THR A 23 -6.85 4.95 -2.20
N VAL A 24 -6.55 5.90 -3.09
CA VAL A 24 -5.37 5.93 -3.95
C VAL A 24 -4.56 7.20 -3.68
N ARG A 25 -3.22 7.11 -3.74
CA ARG A 25 -2.29 8.23 -3.56
C ARG A 25 -1.68 8.68 -4.90
N PRO A 26 -1.26 9.96 -5.02
CA PRO A 26 -0.38 10.39 -6.10
C PRO A 26 0.94 9.62 -6.11
N CYS A 27 1.67 9.70 -7.23
CA CYS A 27 3.01 9.13 -7.34
C CYS A 27 3.94 9.71 -6.26
N PRO A 28 4.62 8.87 -5.46
CA PRO A 28 5.59 9.34 -4.49
C PRO A 28 6.77 9.99 -5.21
N PRO A 29 7.44 10.97 -4.57
CA PRO A 29 8.68 11.53 -5.10
C PRO A 29 9.73 10.42 -5.26
N THR A 30 10.60 10.55 -6.26
CA THR A 30 11.63 9.56 -6.59
C THR A 30 12.52 9.31 -5.36
N ALA A 31 12.45 8.09 -4.82
CA ALA A 31 13.24 7.70 -3.66
C ALA A 31 14.73 7.57 -4.02
N SER A 32 15.61 7.86 -3.06
CA SER A 32 17.03 7.54 -3.14
C SER A 32 17.23 6.03 -3.30
N SER A 33 18.29 5.63 -4.00
CA SER A 33 18.63 4.27 -4.47
C SER A 33 18.78 3.16 -3.41
N SER A 34 18.38 3.40 -2.16
CA SER A 34 18.36 2.40 -1.11
C SER A 34 17.12 1.52 -1.24
N GLN A 35 17.32 0.20 -1.37
CA GLN A 35 16.23 -0.76 -1.20
C GLN A 35 15.65 -0.60 0.21
N PRO A 36 14.34 -0.35 0.35
CA PRO A 36 13.71 -0.29 1.67
C PRO A 36 13.78 -1.66 2.34
N HIS A 37 14.08 -1.69 3.63
CA HIS A 37 14.03 -2.91 4.42
C HIS A 37 12.56 -3.26 4.70
N ILE A 38 12.00 -4.20 3.94
CA ILE A 38 10.60 -4.60 4.07
C ILE A 38 10.47 -5.66 5.16
N VAL A 39 9.55 -5.45 6.10
CA VAL A 39 9.22 -6.39 7.17
C VAL A 39 7.72 -6.68 7.19
N ILE A 40 7.33 -7.85 7.67
CA ILE A 40 5.91 -8.18 7.87
C ILE A 40 5.29 -7.17 8.86
N GLY A 41 4.10 -6.67 8.52
CA GLY A 41 3.42 -5.61 9.27
C GLY A 41 3.82 -4.18 8.86
N ALA A 42 4.81 -4.00 7.98
CA ALA A 42 5.17 -2.68 7.50
C ALA A 42 4.06 -2.07 6.61
N PRO A 43 3.72 -0.80 6.81
CA PRO A 43 2.85 -0.07 5.87
C PRO A 43 3.61 0.18 4.57
N VAL A 44 2.96 -0.09 3.44
CA VAL A 44 3.54 0.06 2.10
C VAL A 44 2.57 0.71 1.14
N ASP A 45 3.12 1.27 0.07
CA ASP A 45 2.38 1.73 -1.09
C ASP A 45 2.71 0.86 -2.30
N ALA A 46 1.68 0.23 -2.86
CA ALA A 46 1.82 -0.67 -4.00
C ALA A 46 1.23 -0.05 -5.26
N TRP A 47 1.98 -0.08 -6.36
CA TRP A 47 1.50 0.33 -7.67
C TRP A 47 0.60 -0.76 -8.27
N TRP A 48 -0.68 -0.47 -8.43
CA TRP A 48 -1.68 -1.39 -8.99
C TRP A 48 -2.85 -0.61 -9.61
N ASN A 49 -3.41 -1.09 -10.73
CA ASN A 49 -4.51 -0.42 -11.45
C ASN A 49 -4.33 1.10 -11.61
N ASP A 50 -3.16 1.52 -12.12
CA ASP A 50 -2.81 2.93 -12.38
C ASP A 50 -2.82 3.85 -11.15
N GLY A 51 -2.61 3.30 -9.96
CA GLY A 51 -2.57 4.05 -8.72
C GLY A 51 -1.66 3.45 -7.65
N TRP A 52 -1.32 4.26 -6.65
CA TRP A 52 -0.63 3.82 -5.44
C TRP A 52 -1.65 3.48 -4.35
N TRP A 53 -1.68 2.22 -3.96
CA TRP A 53 -2.61 1.69 -2.97
C TRP A 53 -1.92 1.46 -1.63
N GLU A 54 -2.53 1.97 -0.56
CA GLU A 54 -2.09 1.73 0.81
C GLU A 54 -2.41 0.31 1.24
N GLY A 55 -1.38 -0.43 1.66
CA GLY A 55 -1.53 -1.76 2.20
C GLY A 55 -0.52 -2.08 3.30
N VAL A 56 -0.59 -3.31 3.80
CA VAL A 56 0.34 -3.86 4.80
C VAL A 56 0.96 -5.15 4.30
N VAL A 57 2.25 -5.32 4.56
CA VAL A 57 2.96 -6.55 4.20
C VAL A 57 2.49 -7.69 5.10
N THR A 58 1.99 -8.76 4.50
CA THR A 58 1.52 -9.95 5.23
C THR A 58 2.48 -11.13 5.13
N SER A 59 3.29 -11.18 4.08
CA SER A 59 4.29 -12.23 3.86
C SER A 59 5.42 -11.72 2.98
N ILE A 60 6.59 -12.33 3.14
CA ILE A 60 7.77 -12.12 2.31
C ILE A 60 8.11 -13.48 1.71
N ASP A 61 8.26 -13.55 0.39
CA ASP A 61 8.57 -14.82 -0.26
C ASP A 61 9.97 -15.29 0.14
N ASN A 62 10.13 -16.59 0.41
CA ASN A 62 11.41 -17.18 0.83
C ASN A 62 12.53 -17.03 -0.23
N CYS A 63 12.16 -16.78 -1.48
CA CYS A 63 13.10 -16.52 -2.57
C CYS A 63 13.55 -15.04 -2.63
N GLY A 64 13.00 -14.17 -1.78
CA GLY A 64 13.33 -12.75 -1.68
C GLY A 64 12.88 -11.87 -2.85
N SER A 65 12.13 -12.44 -3.80
CA SER A 65 11.72 -11.76 -5.04
C SER A 65 10.35 -11.08 -4.96
N GLY A 66 9.56 -11.36 -3.91
CA GLY A 66 8.18 -10.90 -3.81
C GLY A 66 7.73 -10.66 -2.37
N VAL A 67 6.75 -9.76 -2.24
CA VAL A 67 6.07 -9.45 -0.98
C VAL A 67 4.57 -9.53 -1.20
N GLN A 68 3.85 -10.12 -0.25
CA GLN A 68 2.39 -10.14 -0.26
C GLN A 68 1.86 -8.96 0.54
N VAL A 69 0.92 -8.24 -0.05
CA VAL A 69 0.34 -7.03 0.52
C VAL A 69 -1.16 -7.21 0.66
N TYR A 70 -1.68 -6.94 1.86
CA TYR A 70 -3.11 -6.86 2.14
C TYR A 70 -3.59 -5.42 1.99
N PHE A 71 -4.67 -5.23 1.24
CA PHE A 71 -5.37 -3.96 1.08
C PHE A 71 -6.67 -3.99 1.89
N PRO A 72 -6.80 -3.16 2.94
CA PRO A 72 -8.00 -3.12 3.78
C PRO A 72 -9.22 -2.45 3.13
#